data_AF-A0A3S0QGF8-F1
#
_entry.id   AF-A0A3S0QGF8-F1
#
_cell.length_a   1.000
_cell.length_b   1.000
_cell.length_c   1.000
_cell.angle_alpha   90.00
_cell.angle_beta   90.00
_cell.angle_gamma   90.00
#
_symmetry.space_group_name_H-M   'P 1'
#
loop_
_entity.id
_entity.type
_entity.pdbx_description
1 polymer ?
#
loop_
_entity_poly.entity_id
_entity_poly.type
_entity_poly.pdbx_seq_one_letter_code
_entity_poly.pdbx_strand_id
1 'polypeptide(L)'
;MRGALLALTVLCSLRGSLCLYQGEELALPEAELAFDDLQDPSASTSGPGVKGRDGCRTPMVWETTENGGFVQPTHPWLPVDARHQPLAVTCQEASSDSPLNRIRQLLKQLRNSELLRQGKQSLINLPLL
;
A
#
# COMPACT_ATOMS: atom_id res chain seq x y z
N MET A 1 2.82 7.92 7.70
CA MET A 1 1.42 8.09 7.25
C MET A 1 1.21 9.24 6.26
N ARG A 2 1.53 10.52 6.56
CA ARG A 2 1.22 11.65 5.66
C ARG A 2 1.82 11.53 4.24
N GLY A 3 3.02 10.97 4.10
CA GLY A 3 3.67 10.78 2.80
C GLY A 3 2.92 9.84 1.84
N ALA A 4 2.39 8.73 2.35
CA ALA A 4 1.66 7.75 1.53
C ALA A 4 0.39 8.37 0.92
N LEU A 5 -0.38 9.10 1.72
CA LEU A 5 -1.59 9.77 1.24
C LEU A 5 -1.27 10.84 0.19
N LEU A 6 -0.18 11.59 0.37
CA LEU A 6 0.27 12.57 -0.63
C LEU A 6 0.60 11.87 -1.96
N ALA A 7 1.40 10.81 -1.92
CA ALA A 7 1.77 10.05 -3.10
C ALA A 7 0.54 9.48 -3.83
N LEU A 8 -0.41 8.91 -3.10
CA LEU A 8 -1.64 8.33 -3.66
C LEU A 8 -2.58 9.40 -4.22
N THR A 9 -2.60 10.59 -3.60
CA THR A 9 -3.33 11.74 -4.12
C THR A 9 -2.75 12.22 -5.45
N VAL A 10 -1.42 12.31 -5.54
CA VAL A 10 -0.73 12.60 -6.81
C VAL A 10 -1.07 11.53 -7.84
N LEU A 11 -0.90 10.24 -7.50
CA LEU A 11 -1.14 9.12 -8.41
C LEU A 11 -2.58 9.11 -8.95
N CYS A 12 -3.59 9.34 -8.11
CA CYS A 12 -5.00 9.43 -8.53
C CYS A 12 -5.32 10.70 -9.35
N SER A 13 -4.46 11.72 -9.32
CA SER A 13 -4.64 12.98 -10.04
C SER A 13 -3.87 13.04 -11.36
N LEU A 14 -3.03 12.04 -11.64
CA LEU A 14 -2.33 11.94 -12.92
C LEU A 14 -3.30 11.48 -14.01
N ARG A 15 -3.17 12.08 -15.20
CA ARG A 15 -3.92 11.67 -16.38
C ARG A 15 -3.48 10.26 -16.80
N GLY A 16 -4.35 9.27 -16.60
CA GLY A 16 -4.14 7.90 -17.04
C GLY A 16 -4.99 6.90 -16.28
N SER A 17 -4.70 5.62 -16.52
CA SER A 17 -5.24 4.54 -15.70
C SER A 17 -4.48 4.45 -14.38
N LEU A 18 -5.21 4.18 -13.30
CA LEU A 18 -4.65 3.97 -11.97
C LEU A 18 -4.43 2.47 -11.74
N CYS A 19 -3.21 2.11 -11.34
CA CYS A 19 -2.92 0.83 -10.69
C CYS A 19 -2.67 1.11 -9.21
N LEU A 20 -3.38 0.41 -8.34
CA LEU A 20 -3.21 0.45 -6.89
C LEU A 20 -2.88 -0.97 -6.44
N TYR A 21 -1.76 -1.14 -5.73
CA TYR A 21 -1.32 -2.43 -5.23
C TYR A 21 -1.95 -2.74 -3.86
N GLN A 22 -2.15 -4.03 -3.58
CA GLN A 22 -2.76 -4.46 -2.31
C GLN A 22 -1.96 -3.95 -1.11
N GLY A 23 -2.65 -3.29 -0.17
CA GLY A 23 -2.03 -2.72 1.03
C GLY A 23 -1.55 -1.27 0.85
N GLU A 24 -1.44 -0.75 -0.37
CA GLU A 24 -1.16 0.69 -0.56
C GLU A 24 -2.31 1.54 0.00
N GLU A 25 -3.56 1.07 -0.10
CA GLU A 25 -4.72 1.72 0.50
C GLU A 25 -4.66 1.81 2.02
N LEU A 26 -3.93 0.89 2.64
CA LEU A 26 -3.68 0.86 4.08
C LEU A 26 -2.40 1.62 4.45
N ALA A 27 -1.66 2.13 3.46
CA ALA A 27 -0.33 2.70 3.62
C ALA A 27 0.65 1.72 4.33
N LEU A 28 0.59 0.43 3.98
CA LEU A 28 1.53 -0.56 4.52
C LEU A 28 2.96 -0.20 4.10
N PRO A 29 3.93 -0.19 5.03
CA PRO A 29 5.35 -0.09 4.68
C PRO A 29 5.83 -1.40 4.05
N GLU A 30 6.96 -1.36 3.34
CA GLU A 30 7.68 -2.57 2.94
C GLU A 30 7.96 -3.45 4.17
N ALA A 31 7.62 -4.73 4.11
CA ALA A 31 7.85 -5.64 5.22
C ALA A 31 9.34 -5.94 5.42
N GLU A 32 9.76 -6.08 6.67
CA GLU A 32 11.11 -6.50 7.03
C GLU A 32 11.13 -7.98 7.35
N LEU A 33 11.65 -8.77 6.40
CA LEU A 33 11.78 -10.21 6.52
C LEU A 33 13.20 -10.62 6.96
N ALA A 34 13.25 -11.68 7.77
CA ALA A 34 14.49 -12.40 8.04
C ALA A 34 14.96 -13.13 6.78
N PHE A 35 16.27 -13.40 6.68
CA PHE A 35 16.83 -14.05 5.50
C PHE A 35 16.24 -15.46 5.28
N ASP A 36 16.02 -16.20 6.36
CA ASP A 36 15.47 -17.56 6.31
C ASP A 36 13.98 -17.61 5.92
N ASP A 37 13.28 -16.47 5.99
CA ASP A 37 11.88 -16.34 5.55
C ASP A 37 11.77 -16.01 4.05
N LEU A 38 12.86 -15.64 3.38
CA LEU A 38 12.82 -15.23 1.97
C LEU A 38 12.50 -16.44 1.06
N GLN A 39 11.56 -16.23 0.15
CA GLN A 39 11.10 -17.23 -0.81
C GLN A 39 11.37 -16.85 -2.27
N ASP A 40 11.59 -15.56 -2.56
CA ASP A 40 11.86 -15.08 -3.89
C ASP A 40 13.21 -15.59 -4.39
N PRO A 41 13.27 -16.36 -5.50
CA PRO A 41 14.53 -16.82 -6.09
C PRO A 41 15.49 -15.68 -6.45
N SER A 42 14.99 -14.45 -6.61
CA SER A 42 15.84 -13.28 -6.85
C SER A 42 16.74 -12.94 -5.65
N ALA A 43 16.31 -13.27 -4.42
CA ALA A 43 17.08 -12.96 -3.20
C ALA A 43 18.39 -13.75 -3.13
N SER A 44 18.40 -15.01 -3.58
CA SER A 44 19.60 -15.85 -3.58
C SER A 44 20.57 -15.55 -4.73
N THR A 45 20.08 -14.91 -5.80
CA THR A 45 20.83 -14.71 -7.04
C THR A 45 21.40 -13.29 -7.21
N SER A 46 20.91 -12.32 -6.44
CA SER A 46 21.19 -10.88 -6.66
C SER A 46 22.33 -10.29 -5.81
N GLY A 47 23.06 -11.13 -5.05
CA GLY A 47 24.18 -10.72 -4.22
C GLY A 47 23.80 -10.19 -2.82
N PRO A 48 24.80 -9.88 -1.98
CA PRO A 48 24.57 -9.53 -0.57
C PRO A 48 23.72 -8.27 -0.41
N GLY A 49 22.68 -8.34 0.42
CA GLY A 49 21.82 -7.20 0.75
C GLY A 49 20.61 -7.00 -0.16
N VAL A 50 20.49 -7.75 -1.26
CA VAL A 50 19.30 -7.72 -2.11
C VAL A 50 18.30 -8.76 -1.61
N LYS A 51 17.21 -8.30 -0.98
CA LYS A 51 16.18 -9.17 -0.38
C LYS A 51 15.10 -9.66 -1.36
N GLY A 52 15.22 -9.33 -2.64
CA GLY A 52 14.21 -9.67 -3.65
C GLY A 52 12.90 -8.90 -3.47
N ARG A 53 11.77 -9.55 -3.73
CA ARG A 53 10.43 -8.93 -3.79
C ARG A 53 9.51 -9.34 -2.65
N ASP A 54 9.97 -10.14 -1.69
CA ASP A 54 9.05 -10.71 -0.68
C ASP A 54 8.54 -9.67 0.33
N GLY A 55 9.25 -8.57 0.53
CA GLY A 55 8.84 -7.52 1.45
C GLY A 55 7.50 -6.86 1.06
N CYS A 56 7.14 -6.84 -0.22
CA CYS A 56 5.84 -6.36 -0.68
C CYS A 56 4.80 -7.48 -0.88
N ARG A 57 5.14 -8.74 -0.57
CA ARG A 57 4.29 -9.93 -0.82
C ARG A 57 3.81 -10.62 0.45
N THR A 58 4.08 -10.01 1.61
CA THR A 58 3.57 -10.53 2.88
C THR A 58 2.03 -10.54 2.87
N PRO A 59 1.41 -11.42 3.66
CA PRO A 59 -0.04 -11.52 3.70
C PRO A 59 -0.72 -10.19 4.07
N MET A 60 -1.92 -9.98 3.52
CA MET A 60 -2.76 -8.84 3.91
C MET A 60 -3.18 -8.93 5.37
N VAL A 61 -3.26 -7.77 6.02
CA VAL A 61 -3.73 -7.62 7.40
C VAL A 61 -5.20 -7.19 7.43
N TRP A 62 -6.10 -8.15 7.53
CA TRP A 62 -7.54 -7.89 7.66
C TRP A 62 -7.91 -7.47 9.08
N GLU A 63 -7.38 -8.18 10.07
CA GLU A 63 -7.67 -8.01 11.49
C GLU A 63 -6.38 -7.95 12.31
N THR A 64 -6.49 -7.55 13.58
CA THR A 64 -5.37 -7.55 14.54
C THR A 64 -5.12 -8.93 15.19
N THR A 65 -5.76 -9.97 14.68
CA THR A 65 -5.64 -11.34 15.17
C THR A 65 -4.38 -12.02 14.61
N GLU A 66 -4.15 -13.27 15.00
CA GLU A 66 -3.03 -14.08 14.50
C GLU A 66 -3.00 -14.10 12.97
N ASN A 67 -1.79 -13.99 12.40
CA ASN A 67 -1.55 -13.87 10.95
C ASN A 67 -2.32 -12.72 10.27
N GLY A 68 -2.68 -11.67 11.03
CA GLY A 68 -3.45 -10.54 10.50
C GLY A 68 -4.88 -10.92 10.08
N GLY A 69 -5.43 -12.03 10.60
CA GLY A 69 -6.70 -12.60 10.13
C GLY A 69 -6.63 -13.21 8.73
N PHE A 70 -5.43 -13.37 8.14
CA PHE A 70 -5.28 -13.89 6.78
C PHE A 70 -5.58 -15.39 6.67
N VAL A 71 -5.07 -16.18 7.62
CA VAL A 71 -5.21 -17.63 7.63
C VAL A 71 -5.14 -18.18 9.05
N GLN A 72 -6.02 -19.13 9.37
CA GLN A 72 -6.02 -19.92 10.60
C GLN A 72 -6.56 -21.35 10.30
N PRO A 73 -6.08 -22.40 10.99
CA PRO A 73 -5.08 -22.40 12.06
C PRO A 73 -3.62 -22.58 11.54
N THR A 74 -3.39 -22.49 10.24
CA THR A 74 -2.06 -22.72 9.63
C THR A 74 -1.23 -21.44 9.55
N HIS A 75 0.07 -21.57 9.25
CA HIS A 75 0.94 -20.44 8.96
C HIS A 75 0.84 -20.00 7.49
N PRO A 76 0.91 -18.68 7.20
CA PRO A 76 1.00 -18.18 5.84
C PRO A 76 2.35 -18.54 5.18
N TRP A 77 2.43 -18.37 3.85
CA TRP A 77 3.68 -18.63 3.11
C TRP A 77 4.78 -17.61 3.45
N LEU A 78 4.45 -16.39 3.85
CA LEU A 78 5.38 -15.39 4.37
C LEU A 78 4.85 -14.84 5.69
N PRO A 79 5.72 -14.46 6.65
CA PRO A 79 5.26 -13.90 7.91
C PRO A 79 4.59 -12.53 7.71
N VAL A 80 3.65 -12.20 8.59
CA VAL A 80 3.05 -10.87 8.66
C VAL A 80 3.99 -9.95 9.43
N ASP A 81 4.32 -8.79 8.86
CA ASP A 81 5.13 -7.79 9.56
C ASP A 81 4.34 -7.20 10.74
N ALA A 82 4.95 -7.17 11.93
CA ALA A 82 4.34 -6.61 13.13
C ALA A 82 3.93 -5.13 12.94
N ARG A 83 4.61 -4.38 12.06
CA ARG A 83 4.27 -2.98 11.72
C ARG A 83 3.01 -2.86 10.88
N HIS A 84 2.56 -3.94 10.23
CA HIS A 84 1.31 -3.97 9.46
C HIS A 84 0.09 -4.18 10.36
N GLN A 85 0.22 -4.92 11.45
CA GLN A 85 -0.87 -5.19 12.40
C GLN A 85 -1.66 -3.94 12.87
N PRO A 86 -1.03 -2.84 13.32
CA PRO A 86 -1.77 -1.63 13.69
C PRO A 86 -2.43 -0.91 12.51
N LEU A 87 -2.11 -1.30 11.27
CA LEU A 87 -2.68 -0.78 10.03
C LEU A 87 -3.74 -1.71 9.42
N ALA A 88 -4.15 -2.77 10.15
CA ALA A 88 -5.15 -3.73 9.69
C ALA A 88 -6.44 -3.06 9.21
N VAL A 89 -7.13 -3.72 8.28
CA VAL A 89 -8.39 -3.20 7.70
C VAL A 89 -9.39 -2.82 8.78
N THR A 90 -9.65 -3.70 9.76
CA THR A 90 -10.61 -3.40 10.85
C THR A 90 -10.24 -2.15 11.66
N CYS A 91 -8.95 -1.92 11.93
CA CYS A 91 -8.48 -0.71 12.60
C CYS A 91 -8.74 0.55 11.75
N GLN A 92 -8.49 0.47 10.45
CA GLN A 92 -8.65 1.61 9.56
C GLN A 92 -10.12 1.90 9.21
N GLU A 93 -10.97 0.88 9.15
CA GLU A 93 -12.41 1.08 8.93
C GLU A 93 -13.06 1.87 10.07
N ALA A 94 -12.63 1.62 11.32
CA ALA A 94 -13.13 2.33 12.49
C ALA A 94 -12.72 3.82 12.56
N SER A 95 -11.70 4.25 11.81
CA SER A 95 -11.19 5.62 11.84
C SER A 95 -11.48 6.38 10.54
N SER A 96 -12.29 7.44 10.61
CA SER A 96 -12.64 8.25 9.43
C SER A 96 -11.45 8.94 8.77
N ASP A 97 -10.37 9.16 9.52
CA ASP A 97 -9.13 9.80 9.06
C ASP A 97 -8.05 8.81 8.60
N SER A 98 -8.34 7.51 8.59
CA SER A 98 -7.41 6.48 8.16
C SER A 98 -7.02 6.61 6.67
N PRO A 99 -5.81 6.14 6.28
CA PRO A 99 -5.44 6.00 4.88
C PRO A 99 -6.53 5.33 4.01
N LEU A 100 -7.10 4.22 4.49
CA LEU A 100 -8.15 3.49 3.80
C LEU A 100 -9.36 4.37 3.48
N ASN A 101 -9.90 5.05 4.50
CA ASN A 101 -11.09 5.87 4.33
C ASN A 101 -10.80 7.12 3.49
N ARG A 102 -9.59 7.69 3.58
CA ARG A 102 -9.16 8.81 2.75
C ARG A 102 -9.01 8.42 1.27
N ILE A 103 -8.45 7.24 0.98
CA ILE A 103 -8.40 6.73 -0.40
C ILE A 103 -9.80 6.44 -0.94
N ARG A 104 -10.68 5.82 -0.15
CA ARG A 104 -12.07 5.60 -0.56
C ARG A 104 -12.76 6.92 -0.96
N GLN A 105 -12.54 7.99 -0.18
CA GLN A 105 -13.05 9.33 -0.51
C GLN A 105 -12.44 9.88 -1.80
N LEU A 106 -11.12 9.79 -1.96
CA LEU A 106 -10.41 10.24 -3.15
C LEU A 106 -10.86 9.52 -4.43
N LEU A 107 -10.98 8.19 -4.39
CA LEU A 107 -11.46 7.39 -5.51
C LEU A 107 -12.93 7.70 -5.84
N LYS A 108 -13.76 8.01 -4.85
CA LYS A 108 -15.14 8.49 -5.06
C LYS A 108 -15.15 9.85 -5.78
N GLN A 109 -14.27 10.78 -5.40
CA GLN A 109 -14.13 12.07 -6.08
C GLN A 109 -13.64 11.90 -7.52
N LEU A 110 -12.63 11.06 -7.74
CA LEU A 110 -12.13 10.71 -9.07
C LEU A 110 -13.25 10.13 -9.95
N ARG A 111 -14.00 9.15 -9.44
CA ARG A 111 -15.13 8.54 -10.16
C ARG A 111 -16.18 9.57 -10.59
N ASN A 112 -16.47 10.54 -9.72
CA ASN A 112 -17.52 11.52 -9.94
C ASN A 112 -17.07 12.76 -10.73
N SER A 113 -15.79 12.86 -11.11
CA SER A 113 -15.25 13.98 -11.87
C SER A 113 -14.86 13.55 -13.28
N GLU A 114 -15.50 14.13 -14.29
CA GLU A 114 -15.05 13.93 -15.68
C GLU A 114 -13.71 14.63 -15.95
N LEU A 115 -13.49 15.79 -15.33
CA LEU A 115 -12.23 16.53 -15.43
C LEU A 115 -11.05 15.69 -14.92
N LEU A 116 -11.18 15.02 -13.77
CA LEU A 116 -10.09 14.19 -13.25
C LEU A 116 -9.89 12.90 -14.05
N ARG A 117 -10.94 12.35 -14.67
CA ARG A 117 -10.84 11.11 -15.46
C ARG A 117 -10.33 11.31 -16.88
N GLN A 118 -10.67 12.42 -17.52
CA GLN A 118 -10.43 12.64 -18.94
C GLN A 118 -9.75 13.97 -19.28
N GLY A 119 -9.59 14.85 -18.29
CA GLY A 119 -9.00 16.16 -18.48
C GLY A 119 -7.59 16.10 -19.07
N LYS A 120 -7.26 17.13 -19.85
CA LYS A 120 -5.87 17.37 -20.24
C LYS A 120 -5.10 17.87 -19.02
N GLN A 121 -3.86 17.42 -18.88
CA GLN A 121 -2.98 17.84 -17.80
C GLN A 121 -1.76 18.55 -18.40
N SER A 122 -1.43 19.71 -17.84
CA SER A 122 -0.23 20.48 -18.18
C SER A 122 0.46 20.89 -16.88
N LEU A 123 1.77 20.75 -16.83
CA LEU A 123 2.56 21.28 -15.72
C LEU A 123 2.56 22.80 -15.78
N ILE A 124 2.43 23.44 -14.61
CA ILE A 124 2.54 24.90 -14.47
C ILE A 124 3.89 25.25 -13.86
N ASN A 125 4.60 26.20 -14.48
CA ASN A 125 5.79 26.77 -13.87
C ASN A 125 5.35 27.85 -12.88
N LEU A 126 5.56 27.59 -11.60
CA LEU A 126 5.40 28.61 -10.58
C LEU A 126 6.70 29.42 -10.50
N PRO A 127 6.65 30.77 -10.48
CA PRO A 127 7.84 31.55 -10.20
C PRO A 127 8.37 31.16 -8.82
N LEU A 128 9.69 30.99 -8.71
CA LEU A 128 10.35 30.83 -7.42
C LEU A 128 10.13 32.13 -6.63
N LEU A 129 9.54 32.02 -5.44
CA LEU A 129 9.42 33.11 -4.48
C LEU A 129 10.81 33.60 -4.04
#